data_AF-A0A9E4C8C4-F1
#
_entry.id   AF-A0A9E4C8C4-F1
#
_cell.length_a   1.000
_cell.length_b   1.000
_cell.length_c   1.000
_cell.angle_alpha   90.00
_cell.angle_beta   90.00
_cell.angle_gamma   90.00
#
_symmetry.space_group_name_H-M   'P 1'
#
loop_
_entity.id
_entity.type
_entity.pdbx_description
1 polymer ?
#
loop_
_entity_poly.entity_id
_entity_poly.type
_entity_poly.pdbx_seq_one_letter_code
_entity_poly.pdbx_strand_id
1 'polypeptide(L)'
;GVEDSHHALHDFAWTPDGDLVFRESIFHHSQVETPYGPVRQQNSGWFRFEPRKSRLTSFGTYPSTNPWGVTFDDWGQHVASHPIYAAAFHSLDPPYPQQHRAPAGLRAYSGTCGQEFVDFASMPDELQGGFIKVRYKPTNRVEIHKWNEGPFGFDEEYVGDLIFSTNLSFIPVDIRFGPRGALYVCDWYNPVKGHAQYSLRDDRRDRHSGRIWRITAKDRPLVDPPKIADASINDLLELLKSPHYRYRYWAKRELRERKAADVRAALDAWVAALDPRDARFRHHQIEAVWTYRWIDAVNAPLLRELLACDDHHARAAATQQLRYWHTHLPDAVTLLQGSANDANGIVRMEAAIAASYIGTKEALDAMLDVFKYPRDGHLAYAITCALESAPLARHWEGNADYNIARLLKQANRGTGLKEPTPTAAEAQFDSQKNLKTVKIGCMPERMLFTVKQFAVTTGQPVKIVFSNPDATDHNLVIVEPDAMAEVGMAANEMAKDPANANSDFIPASKKELILHAAPMIGPTRRTQVHVLRFNAPTKPGIYPYVCTFPGHWVVMNGLMVVADELADVEAMLAAREPAVVQAWTMADLAGLKIERDAKSVSLGMQAFVKARCNQCHMIAGHGA
;
A
#
# COMPACT_ATOMS: atom_id res chain seq x y z
N GLY A 1 5.31 9.58 -33.68
CA GLY A 1 5.91 10.21 -32.48
C GLY A 1 6.32 11.67 -32.67
N VAL A 2 5.63 12.45 -33.50
CA VAL A 2 5.72 13.93 -33.56
C VAL A 2 4.34 14.59 -33.41
N GLU A 3 3.31 13.76 -33.21
CA GLU A 3 1.91 14.14 -33.14
C GLU A 3 1.67 14.96 -31.87
N ASP A 4 2.40 14.66 -30.79
CA ASP A 4 2.35 15.44 -29.56
C ASP A 4 3.63 15.31 -28.70
N SER A 5 4.50 16.32 -28.79
CA SER A 5 5.86 16.31 -28.20
C SER A 5 5.92 16.13 -26.68
N HIS A 6 4.83 16.39 -25.95
CA HIS A 6 4.84 16.25 -24.49
C HIS A 6 4.68 14.80 -24.03
N HIS A 7 4.47 13.85 -24.96
CA HIS A 7 4.45 12.42 -24.69
C HIS A 7 5.79 11.72 -24.99
N ALA A 8 6.81 12.48 -25.43
CA ALA A 8 8.16 11.97 -25.73
C ALA A 8 8.85 11.41 -24.48
N LEU A 9 10.05 10.82 -24.60
CA LEU A 9 10.77 10.21 -23.48
C LEU A 9 10.98 11.18 -22.31
N HIS A 10 10.58 10.78 -21.10
CA HIS A 10 10.65 11.59 -19.88
C HIS A 10 10.83 10.72 -18.61
N ASP A 11 10.84 11.38 -17.44
CA ASP A 11 10.96 10.76 -16.11
C ASP A 11 12.20 9.89 -15.90
N PHE A 12 13.36 10.39 -16.32
CA PHE A 12 14.63 9.72 -16.05
C PHE A 12 14.91 9.66 -14.54
N ALA A 13 14.90 8.46 -13.98
CA ALA A 13 15.20 8.21 -12.57
C ALA A 13 16.06 6.97 -12.39
N TRP A 14 17.06 7.03 -11.51
CA TRP A 14 17.77 5.82 -11.09
C TRP A 14 16.90 5.04 -10.11
N THR A 15 16.76 3.73 -10.33
CA THR A 15 16.13 2.83 -9.38
C THR A 15 17.05 2.61 -8.16
N PRO A 16 16.52 2.15 -7.02
CA PRO A 16 17.33 1.85 -5.83
C PRO A 16 18.50 0.89 -6.12
N ASP A 17 18.33 -0.01 -7.10
CA ASP A 17 19.29 -1.04 -7.52
C ASP A 17 20.16 -0.67 -8.74
N GLY A 18 20.03 0.54 -9.28
CA GLY A 18 21.05 1.12 -10.17
C GLY A 18 20.77 1.10 -11.66
N ASP A 19 19.55 0.77 -12.06
CA ASP A 19 19.10 0.89 -13.43
C ASP A 19 18.50 2.28 -13.68
N LEU A 20 18.63 2.79 -14.90
CA LEU A 20 17.95 4.01 -15.30
C LEU A 20 16.57 3.64 -15.85
N VAL A 21 15.51 4.06 -15.18
CA VAL A 21 14.14 3.95 -15.71
C VAL A 21 13.70 5.28 -16.33
N PHE A 22 12.95 5.17 -17.40
CA PHE A 22 12.32 6.28 -18.11
C PHE A 22 11.14 5.73 -18.91
N ARG A 23 10.29 6.59 -19.46
CA ARG A 23 9.11 6.13 -20.21
C ARG A 23 8.76 7.00 -21.38
N GLU A 24 7.97 6.43 -22.29
CA GLU A 24 7.19 7.18 -23.27
C GLU A 24 5.70 7.01 -23.00
N SER A 25 4.92 7.87 -23.66
CA SER A 25 3.47 7.98 -23.47
C SER A 25 2.73 7.67 -24.78
N ILE A 26 1.40 7.85 -24.82
CA ILE A 26 0.61 7.58 -26.03
C ILE A 26 1.12 8.36 -27.25
N PHE A 27 0.86 7.86 -28.46
CA PHE A 27 1.33 8.39 -29.77
C PHE A 27 2.82 8.18 -30.09
N HIS A 28 3.62 7.70 -29.14
CA HIS A 28 5.02 7.34 -29.37
C HIS A 28 5.20 5.87 -29.72
N HIS A 29 6.18 5.64 -30.58
CA HIS A 29 6.52 4.34 -31.14
C HIS A 29 8.04 4.27 -31.19
N SER A 30 8.65 3.62 -30.20
CA SER A 30 10.08 3.41 -30.15
C SER A 30 10.51 2.12 -30.86
N GLN A 31 11.55 2.23 -31.68
CA GLN A 31 12.21 1.11 -32.37
C GLN A 31 13.72 1.28 -32.15
N VAL A 32 14.27 0.58 -31.14
CA VAL A 32 15.66 0.76 -30.70
C VAL A 32 16.45 -0.50 -31.00
N GLU A 33 17.49 -0.39 -31.81
CA GLU A 33 18.45 -1.47 -32.02
C GLU A 33 19.48 -1.51 -30.88
N THR A 34 19.70 -2.70 -30.32
CA THR A 34 20.66 -2.90 -29.22
C THR A 34 21.57 -4.10 -29.51
N PRO A 35 22.71 -4.24 -28.80
CA PRO A 35 23.55 -5.45 -28.91
C PRO A 35 22.82 -6.76 -28.56
N TYR A 36 21.67 -6.67 -27.88
CA TYR A 36 20.85 -7.82 -27.48
C TYR A 36 19.64 -8.05 -28.40
N GLY A 37 19.57 -7.31 -29.52
CA GLY A 37 18.45 -7.30 -30.45
C GLY A 37 17.53 -6.09 -30.30
N PRO A 38 16.47 -6.02 -31.13
CA PRO A 38 15.58 -4.87 -31.17
C PRO A 38 14.68 -4.81 -29.94
N VAL A 39 14.57 -3.62 -29.34
CA VAL A 39 13.59 -3.28 -28.29
C VAL A 39 12.53 -2.38 -28.90
N ARG A 40 11.26 -2.76 -28.75
CA ARG A 40 10.13 -2.04 -29.36
C ARG A 40 9.10 -1.66 -28.31
N GLN A 41 8.55 -0.47 -28.44
CA GLN A 41 7.47 0.03 -27.60
C GLN A 41 6.49 0.79 -28.49
N GLN A 42 5.20 0.75 -28.14
CA GLN A 42 4.22 1.66 -28.69
C GLN A 42 3.15 2.02 -27.65
N ASN A 43 2.65 3.25 -27.75
CA ASN A 43 1.48 3.74 -27.03
C ASN A 43 1.57 3.62 -25.50
N SER A 44 2.65 4.12 -24.91
CA SER A 44 2.96 4.09 -23.48
C SER A 44 3.58 2.78 -22.99
N GLY A 45 4.77 2.90 -22.42
CA GLY A 45 5.50 1.83 -21.75
C GLY A 45 6.75 2.37 -21.07
N TRP A 46 7.32 1.56 -20.20
CA TRP A 46 8.56 1.89 -19.50
C TRP A 46 9.76 1.28 -20.19
N PHE A 47 10.89 1.94 -20.03
CA PHE A 47 12.20 1.42 -20.36
C PHE A 47 13.04 1.33 -19.09
N ARG A 48 13.83 0.26 -19.00
CA ARG A 48 14.89 0.08 -18.01
C ARG A 48 16.20 -0.09 -18.76
N PHE A 49 17.17 0.76 -18.45
CA PHE A 49 18.50 0.71 -19.02
C PHE A 49 19.54 0.34 -17.94
N GLU A 50 20.21 -0.78 -18.14
CA GLU A 50 21.31 -1.29 -17.32
C GLU A 50 22.64 -0.82 -17.91
N PRO A 51 23.26 0.26 -17.42
CA PRO A 51 24.28 0.93 -18.21
C PRO A 51 25.63 0.23 -18.18
N ARG A 52 25.90 -0.64 -17.20
CA ARG A 52 27.11 -1.50 -17.19
C ARG A 52 27.04 -2.60 -18.25
N LYS A 53 25.84 -3.07 -18.58
CA LYS A 53 25.60 -4.13 -19.58
C LYS A 53 25.18 -3.58 -20.94
N SER A 54 24.90 -2.27 -21.02
CA SER A 54 24.26 -1.64 -22.17
C SER A 54 22.97 -2.36 -22.60
N ARG A 55 22.21 -2.90 -21.62
CA ARG A 55 20.98 -3.63 -21.88
C ARG A 55 19.78 -2.69 -21.68
N LEU A 56 18.94 -2.61 -22.70
CA LEU A 56 17.67 -1.91 -22.65
C LEU A 56 16.55 -2.96 -22.58
N THR A 57 15.55 -2.75 -21.73
CA THR A 57 14.37 -3.61 -21.61
C THR A 57 13.13 -2.75 -21.59
N SER A 58 12.16 -3.04 -22.47
CA SER A 58 10.82 -2.48 -22.36
C SER A 58 9.97 -3.33 -21.41
N PHE A 59 9.13 -2.68 -20.62
CA PHE A 59 8.26 -3.35 -19.67
C PHE A 59 7.04 -2.49 -19.33
N GLY A 60 6.03 -3.12 -18.70
CA GLY A 60 4.88 -2.41 -18.15
C GLY A 60 4.08 -1.62 -19.16
N THR A 61 3.99 -2.07 -20.41
CA THR A 61 3.15 -1.43 -21.44
C THR A 61 1.66 -1.59 -21.12
N TYR A 62 0.89 -0.50 -21.16
CA TYR A 62 -0.57 -0.54 -21.03
C TYR A 62 -1.18 0.76 -21.59
N PRO A 63 -2.48 0.77 -21.93
CA PRO A 63 -3.18 1.96 -22.37
C PRO A 63 -3.14 3.08 -21.33
N SER A 64 -2.24 4.05 -21.53
CA SER A 64 -2.04 5.20 -20.64
C SER A 64 -1.73 6.43 -21.49
N THR A 65 -2.21 7.61 -21.06
CA THR A 65 -2.13 8.83 -21.87
C THR A 65 -0.83 9.59 -21.64
N ASN A 66 -0.73 10.30 -20.52
CA ASN A 66 0.44 11.14 -20.19
C ASN A 66 0.78 11.06 -18.69
N PRO A 67 1.28 9.90 -18.24
CA PRO A 67 1.79 9.70 -16.89
C PRO A 67 3.10 10.45 -16.65
N TRP A 68 3.33 10.97 -15.44
CA TRP A 68 4.59 11.61 -15.03
C TRP A 68 4.94 11.27 -13.59
N GLY A 69 6.10 11.73 -13.10
CA GLY A 69 6.37 11.87 -11.68
C GLY A 69 6.84 10.59 -11.04
N VAL A 70 8.11 10.25 -11.23
CA VAL A 70 8.72 9.04 -10.67
C VAL A 70 9.45 9.35 -9.36
N THR A 71 9.17 8.54 -8.34
CA THR A 71 9.99 8.44 -7.12
C THR A 71 9.88 7.03 -6.53
N PHE A 72 10.64 6.77 -5.46
CA PHE A 72 10.67 5.50 -4.75
C PHE A 72 10.52 5.75 -3.25
N ASP A 73 9.79 4.88 -2.56
CA ASP A 73 9.75 4.91 -1.11
C ASP A 73 11.04 4.33 -0.49
N ASP A 74 11.08 4.30 0.85
CA ASP A 74 12.22 3.82 1.64
C ASP A 74 12.62 2.37 1.29
N TRP A 75 11.67 1.54 0.86
CA TRP A 75 11.84 0.13 0.50
C TRP A 75 11.90 -0.11 -1.01
N GLY A 76 12.01 0.96 -1.80
CA GLY A 76 12.18 0.86 -3.24
C GLY A 76 10.90 0.62 -4.03
N GLN A 77 9.73 0.83 -3.40
CA GLN A 77 8.44 0.77 -4.09
C GLN A 77 8.32 1.93 -5.07
N HIS A 78 8.19 1.60 -6.37
CA HIS A 78 8.07 2.61 -7.42
C HIS A 78 6.69 3.29 -7.35
N VAL A 79 6.69 4.61 -7.15
CA VAL A 79 5.51 5.47 -7.21
C VAL A 79 5.56 6.32 -8.48
N ALA A 80 4.47 6.33 -9.24
CA ALA A 80 4.28 7.25 -10.36
C ALA A 80 2.95 7.99 -10.22
N SER A 81 2.60 8.89 -11.14
CA SER A 81 1.26 9.49 -11.12
C SER A 81 0.20 8.63 -11.78
N HIS A 82 0.61 7.82 -12.75
CA HIS A 82 -0.26 6.96 -13.52
C HIS A 82 0.56 5.73 -13.95
N PRO A 83 0.32 4.58 -13.29
CA PRO A 83 -0.52 4.38 -12.10
C PRO A 83 0.18 4.89 -10.83
N ILE A 84 -0.57 5.06 -9.73
CA ILE A 84 0.00 5.52 -8.46
C ILE A 84 1.07 4.56 -7.93
N TYR A 85 0.71 3.29 -7.73
CA TYR A 85 1.66 2.26 -7.34
C TYR A 85 2.23 1.58 -8.59
N ALA A 86 3.25 2.20 -9.16
CA ALA A 86 3.86 1.80 -10.42
C ALA A 86 4.60 0.46 -10.33
N ALA A 87 5.06 0.03 -9.15
CA ALA A 87 5.72 -1.27 -8.98
C ALA A 87 4.89 -2.44 -9.52
N ALA A 88 3.56 -2.40 -9.33
CA ALA A 88 2.63 -3.43 -9.82
C ALA A 88 2.60 -3.61 -11.35
N PHE A 89 3.22 -2.70 -12.10
CA PHE A 89 3.25 -2.66 -13.56
C PHE A 89 4.62 -3.09 -14.09
N HIS A 90 5.47 -3.72 -13.27
CA HIS A 90 6.86 -4.03 -13.66
C HIS A 90 7.04 -5.35 -14.42
N SER A 91 5.97 -6.09 -14.72
CA SER A 91 6.02 -7.28 -15.57
C SER A 91 6.54 -6.97 -16.98
N LEU A 92 7.16 -7.96 -17.64
CA LEU A 92 7.59 -7.82 -19.03
C LEU A 92 6.38 -7.73 -19.96
N ASP A 93 6.58 -7.02 -21.07
CA ASP A 93 5.53 -6.76 -22.05
C ASP A 93 5.00 -8.06 -22.70
N PRO A 94 3.72 -8.07 -23.14
CA PRO A 94 3.22 -9.10 -24.05
C PRO A 94 3.93 -9.01 -25.42
N PRO A 95 3.73 -9.98 -26.33
CA PRO A 95 4.31 -9.92 -27.66
C PRO A 95 3.96 -8.62 -28.39
N TYR A 96 4.97 -7.82 -28.76
CA TYR A 96 4.78 -6.61 -29.56
C TYR A 96 3.98 -6.93 -30.84
N PRO A 97 2.97 -6.13 -31.23
CA PRO A 97 2.66 -4.78 -30.74
C PRO A 97 1.58 -4.71 -29.64
N GLN A 98 1.28 -5.82 -28.97
CA GLN A 98 0.24 -5.86 -27.95
C GLN A 98 0.64 -5.03 -26.71
N GLN A 99 -0.36 -4.65 -25.92
CA GLN A 99 -0.15 -4.05 -24.60
C GLN A 99 -0.89 -4.86 -23.53
N HIS A 100 -0.46 -4.74 -22.27
CA HIS A 100 -1.26 -5.28 -21.17
C HIS A 100 -2.63 -4.59 -21.15
N ARG A 101 -3.62 -5.29 -20.61
CA ARG A 101 -4.96 -4.72 -20.44
C ARG A 101 -4.91 -3.45 -19.58
N ALA A 102 -5.87 -2.55 -19.84
CA ALA A 102 -6.05 -1.38 -18.99
C ALA A 102 -6.38 -1.80 -17.55
N PRO A 103 -5.71 -1.22 -16.53
CA PRO A 103 -6.01 -1.53 -15.14
C PRO A 103 -7.42 -1.08 -14.77
N ALA A 104 -8.12 -1.88 -13.98
CA ALA A 104 -9.47 -1.57 -13.50
C ALA A 104 -9.44 -1.19 -12.02
N GLY A 105 -9.97 -0.01 -11.69
CA GLY A 105 -10.10 0.44 -10.29
C GLY A 105 -8.79 0.83 -9.60
N LEU A 106 -7.67 0.88 -10.32
CA LEU A 106 -6.40 1.38 -9.80
C LEU A 106 -6.29 2.88 -9.98
N ARG A 107 -5.79 3.55 -8.96
CA ARG A 107 -5.70 5.01 -8.93
C ARG A 107 -4.65 5.51 -9.91
N ALA A 108 -5.01 6.54 -10.66
CA ALA A 108 -4.20 7.13 -11.69
C ALA A 108 -4.60 8.59 -11.91
N TYR A 109 -3.60 9.43 -12.18
CA TYR A 109 -3.78 10.84 -12.45
C TYR A 109 -3.04 11.26 -13.72
N SER A 110 -3.74 12.04 -14.53
CA SER A 110 -3.12 12.94 -15.50
C SER A 110 -2.93 14.32 -14.87
N GLY A 111 -2.08 15.14 -15.48
CA GLY A 111 -1.94 16.54 -15.04
C GLY A 111 -1.08 16.74 -13.81
N THR A 112 -0.33 15.71 -13.42
CA THR A 112 0.72 15.69 -12.39
C THR A 112 2.07 15.67 -13.08
N CYS A 113 3.11 16.14 -12.38
CA CYS A 113 4.49 16.08 -12.85
C CYS A 113 5.37 15.52 -11.73
N GLY A 114 6.30 16.26 -11.14
CA GLY A 114 7.17 15.75 -10.07
C GLY A 114 6.47 15.33 -8.75
N GLN A 115 7.11 14.41 -8.03
CA GLN A 115 6.75 14.00 -6.67
C GLN A 115 7.95 13.52 -5.86
N GLU A 116 7.91 13.71 -4.54
CA GLU A 116 8.95 13.28 -3.60
C GLU A 116 8.42 12.86 -2.24
N PHE A 117 9.02 11.80 -1.68
CA PHE A 117 8.82 11.41 -0.29
C PHE A 117 9.47 12.39 0.67
N VAL A 118 8.81 12.57 1.83
CA VAL A 118 9.30 13.42 2.91
C VAL A 118 10.03 12.53 3.92
N ASP A 119 11.35 12.68 3.97
CA ASP A 119 12.27 11.92 4.83
C ASP A 119 13.28 12.79 5.58
N PHE A 120 13.26 14.11 5.35
CA PHE A 120 14.12 15.08 6.03
C PHE A 120 13.45 15.63 7.30
N ALA A 121 14.19 15.60 8.42
CA ALA A 121 13.74 16.15 9.70
C ALA A 121 13.44 17.67 9.67
N SER A 122 13.92 18.39 8.65
CA SER A 122 13.58 19.79 8.39
C SER A 122 12.10 20.02 8.03
N MET A 123 11.37 18.96 7.67
CA MET A 123 9.92 19.00 7.44
C MET A 123 9.16 18.51 8.68
N PRO A 124 7.90 18.95 8.90
CA PRO A 124 7.09 18.54 10.06
C PRO A 124 6.97 17.03 10.21
N ASP A 125 6.89 16.54 11.45
CA ASP A 125 6.88 15.10 11.75
C ASP A 125 5.62 14.41 11.19
N GLU A 126 4.49 15.12 11.15
CA GLU A 126 3.24 14.63 10.57
C GLU A 126 3.33 14.33 9.05
N LEU A 127 4.34 14.87 8.37
CA LEU A 127 4.56 14.64 6.93
C LEU A 127 5.49 13.48 6.64
N GLN A 128 6.26 13.01 7.62
CA GLN A 128 7.30 11.99 7.42
C GLN A 128 6.68 10.67 6.91
N GLY A 129 7.31 10.07 5.90
CA GLY A 129 6.79 8.87 5.24
C GLY A 129 5.63 9.12 4.26
N GLY A 130 5.07 10.33 4.25
CA GLY A 130 4.20 10.82 3.18
C GLY A 130 5.00 11.31 1.98
N PHE A 131 4.30 11.80 0.96
CA PHE A 131 4.92 12.40 -0.21
C PHE A 131 4.20 13.66 -0.68
N ILE A 132 4.95 14.53 -1.34
CA ILE A 132 4.45 15.78 -1.89
C ILE A 132 4.53 15.67 -3.41
N LYS A 133 3.44 16.01 -4.10
CA LYS A 133 3.41 15.98 -5.57
C LYS A 133 2.90 17.28 -6.15
N VAL A 134 3.36 17.61 -7.35
CA VAL A 134 2.88 18.77 -8.08
C VAL A 134 1.80 18.37 -9.07
N ARG A 135 0.68 19.09 -9.03
CA ARG A 135 -0.43 18.94 -9.94
C ARG A 135 -0.65 20.24 -10.69
N TYR A 136 -0.14 20.30 -11.91
CA TYR A 136 -0.40 21.44 -12.76
C TYR A 136 -1.84 21.44 -13.27
N LYS A 137 -2.45 20.30 -13.65
CA LYS A 137 -3.84 20.25 -14.16
C LYS A 137 -4.73 19.36 -13.27
N PRO A 138 -5.98 19.78 -12.96
CA PRO A 138 -6.64 21.03 -13.31
C PRO A 138 -6.50 22.15 -12.24
N THR A 139 -5.70 21.93 -11.19
CA THR A 139 -5.84 22.70 -9.93
C THR A 139 -4.65 23.57 -9.54
N ASN A 140 -3.50 23.52 -10.23
CA ASN A 140 -2.29 24.30 -9.92
C ASN A 140 -1.84 24.19 -8.45
N ARG A 141 -1.69 22.95 -7.97
CA ARG A 141 -1.40 22.63 -6.56
C ARG A 141 -0.04 21.98 -6.37
N VAL A 142 0.52 22.21 -5.19
CA VAL A 142 1.55 21.37 -4.57
C VAL A 142 0.85 20.65 -3.43
N GLU A 143 0.59 19.36 -3.60
CA GLU A 143 -0.30 18.56 -2.78
C GLU A 143 0.49 17.69 -1.79
N ILE A 144 -0.01 17.58 -0.57
CA ILE A 144 0.50 16.69 0.48
C ILE A 144 -0.32 15.40 0.46
N HIS A 145 0.35 14.25 0.46
CA HIS A 145 -0.26 12.93 0.42
C HIS A 145 0.33 12.00 1.46
N LYS A 146 -0.50 11.10 2.00
CA LYS A 146 -0.03 9.91 2.71
C LYS A 146 0.20 8.77 1.74
N TRP A 147 1.17 7.91 2.07
CA TRP A 147 1.44 6.66 1.38
C TRP A 147 0.93 5.50 2.22
N ASN A 148 -0.19 4.92 1.80
CA ASN A 148 -0.95 3.96 2.60
C ASN A 148 -0.74 2.55 2.05
N GLU A 149 -0.14 1.69 2.88
CA GLU A 149 -0.02 0.27 2.57
C GLU A 149 -1.36 -0.45 2.79
N GLY A 150 -1.79 -1.21 1.79
CA GLY A 150 -2.92 -2.12 1.86
C GLY A 150 -2.49 -3.59 1.69
N PRO A 151 -3.45 -4.54 1.78
CA PRO A 151 -3.14 -5.97 1.75
C PRO A 151 -2.51 -6.46 0.44
N PHE A 152 -2.65 -5.71 -0.65
CA PHE A 152 -2.26 -6.13 -2.01
C PHE A 152 -1.45 -5.07 -2.77
N GLY A 153 -0.83 -4.14 -2.05
CA GLY A 153 -0.09 -3.01 -2.63
C GLY A 153 -0.36 -1.71 -1.90
N PHE A 154 0.10 -0.60 -2.46
CA PHE A 154 -0.05 0.73 -1.87
C PHE A 154 -1.11 1.58 -2.59
N ASP A 155 -1.66 2.55 -1.88
CA ASP A 155 -2.46 3.64 -2.44
C ASP A 155 -2.08 4.95 -1.76
N GLU A 156 -2.51 6.08 -2.34
CA GLU A 156 -2.30 7.40 -1.74
C GLU A 156 -3.55 7.92 -1.03
N GLU A 157 -3.38 8.94 -0.19
CA GLU A 157 -4.48 9.72 0.39
C GLU A 157 -4.11 11.19 0.37
N TYR A 158 -4.93 12.01 -0.30
CA TYR A 158 -4.77 13.45 -0.29
C TYR A 158 -5.05 14.00 1.11
N VAL A 159 -4.11 14.77 1.65
CA VAL A 159 -4.19 15.40 2.98
C VAL A 159 -4.55 16.87 2.87
N GLY A 160 -3.91 17.59 1.94
CA GLY A 160 -4.06 19.03 1.80
C GLY A 160 -3.10 19.64 0.80
N ASP A 161 -3.05 20.96 0.75
CA ASP A 161 -2.18 21.72 -0.15
C ASP A 161 -1.03 22.38 0.63
N LEU A 162 0.21 22.15 0.19
CA LEU A 162 1.37 22.93 0.63
C LEU A 162 1.37 24.31 -0.03
N ILE A 163 1.03 24.35 -1.32
CA ILE A 163 0.85 25.58 -2.09
C ILE A 163 -0.39 25.42 -2.97
N PHE A 164 -1.26 26.42 -2.93
CA PHE A 164 -2.36 26.58 -3.88
C PHE A 164 -2.30 27.97 -4.51
N SER A 165 -2.44 28.04 -5.83
CA SER A 165 -2.45 29.30 -6.58
C SER A 165 -3.73 29.44 -7.41
N THR A 166 -4.41 30.58 -7.23
CA THR A 166 -5.51 31.00 -8.10
C THR A 166 -5.01 31.59 -9.43
N ASN A 167 -3.73 31.96 -9.52
CA ASN A 167 -3.11 32.40 -10.76
C ASN A 167 -2.85 31.19 -11.66
N LEU A 168 -3.53 31.13 -12.80
CA LEU A 168 -3.43 30.05 -13.79
C LEU A 168 -2.06 29.96 -14.46
N SER A 169 -1.24 31.00 -14.35
CA SER A 169 0.15 30.98 -14.81
C SER A 169 1.08 30.25 -13.87
N PHE A 170 0.69 29.92 -12.62
CA PHE A 170 1.47 29.00 -11.79
C PHE A 170 1.27 27.56 -12.29
N ILE A 171 2.35 26.97 -12.81
CA ILE A 171 2.37 25.65 -13.42
C ILE A 171 3.53 24.87 -12.80
N PRO A 172 3.33 24.23 -11.64
CA PRO A 172 4.40 23.47 -11.00
C PRO A 172 4.64 22.17 -11.78
N VAL A 173 5.87 21.98 -12.23
CA VAL A 173 6.28 20.91 -13.16
C VAL A 173 7.32 19.95 -12.58
N ASP A 174 8.02 20.32 -11.51
CA ASP A 174 8.89 19.37 -10.81
C ASP A 174 9.06 19.76 -9.34
N ILE A 175 9.49 18.80 -8.52
CA ILE A 175 9.76 18.99 -7.10
C ILE A 175 10.92 18.10 -6.64
N ARG A 176 11.86 18.66 -5.87
CA ARG A 176 13.00 17.93 -5.31
C ARG A 176 13.40 18.44 -3.93
N PHE A 177 13.77 17.55 -3.02
CA PHE A 177 14.54 17.92 -1.84
C PHE A 177 15.99 18.24 -2.24
N GLY A 178 16.46 19.42 -1.83
CA GLY A 178 17.87 19.76 -1.91
C GLY A 178 18.69 19.04 -0.83
N PRO A 179 20.02 19.04 -0.95
CA PRO A 179 20.91 18.26 -0.07
C PRO A 179 20.86 18.67 1.41
N ARG A 180 20.28 19.83 1.72
CA ARG A 180 20.10 20.34 3.09
C ARG A 180 18.69 20.14 3.67
N GLY A 181 17.80 19.46 2.93
CA GLY A 181 16.42 19.20 3.35
C GLY A 181 15.43 20.33 3.07
N ALA A 182 15.80 21.36 2.30
CA ALA A 182 14.83 22.32 1.76
C ALA A 182 14.13 21.73 0.53
N LEU A 183 12.83 21.94 0.39
CA LEU A 183 12.04 21.47 -0.74
C LEU A 183 12.01 22.53 -1.84
N TYR A 184 12.29 22.13 -3.08
CA TYR A 184 12.33 23.02 -4.24
C TYR A 184 11.23 22.66 -5.22
N VAL A 185 10.41 23.63 -5.62
CA VAL A 185 9.37 23.46 -6.66
C VAL A 185 9.75 24.26 -7.90
N CYS A 186 9.85 23.58 -9.04
CA CYS A 186 10.02 24.18 -10.35
C CYS A 186 8.67 24.58 -10.91
N ASP A 187 8.48 25.86 -11.18
CA ASP A 187 7.27 26.41 -11.78
C ASP A 187 7.61 27.00 -13.15
N TRP A 188 7.02 26.41 -14.19
CA TRP A 188 7.24 26.79 -15.58
C TRP A 188 6.74 28.22 -15.88
N TYR A 189 5.87 28.78 -15.03
CA TYR A 189 5.25 30.09 -15.19
C TYR A 189 4.84 30.46 -16.61
N ASN A 190 3.58 30.17 -17.00
CA ASN A 190 3.14 30.51 -18.36
C ASN A 190 1.67 30.95 -18.44
N PRO A 191 1.35 32.10 -19.09
CA PRO A 191 -0.03 32.50 -19.36
C PRO A 191 -0.80 31.49 -20.22
N VAL A 192 -0.12 30.77 -21.11
CA VAL A 192 -0.73 29.83 -22.05
C VAL A 192 -0.18 28.43 -21.84
N LYS A 193 -1.03 27.55 -21.29
CA LYS A 193 -0.67 26.17 -20.93
C LYS A 193 -0.98 25.14 -22.01
N GLY A 194 -2.21 25.09 -22.49
CA GLY A 194 -2.67 24.08 -23.44
C GLY A 194 -2.16 24.32 -24.86
N HIS A 195 -1.93 23.24 -25.63
CA HIS A 195 -1.51 23.29 -27.04
C HIS A 195 -2.65 22.98 -28.02
N ALA A 196 -3.79 22.48 -27.52
CA ALA A 196 -4.98 22.23 -28.34
C ALA A 196 -5.82 23.51 -28.53
N GLN A 197 -5.88 24.37 -27.51
CA GLN A 197 -6.70 25.59 -27.51
C GLN A 197 -5.99 26.78 -28.16
N TYR A 198 -4.65 26.77 -28.18
CA TYR A 198 -3.82 27.88 -28.63
C TYR A 198 -2.62 27.36 -29.40
N SER A 199 -2.25 28.07 -30.47
CA SER A 199 -1.06 27.77 -31.27
C SER A 199 0.19 27.58 -30.40
N LEU A 200 1.07 26.65 -30.77
CA LEU A 200 2.40 26.53 -30.17
C LEU A 200 3.27 27.78 -30.39
N ARG A 201 2.90 28.63 -31.37
CA ARG A 201 3.52 29.92 -31.68
C ARG A 201 2.76 31.12 -31.12
N ASP A 202 1.80 30.93 -30.21
CA ASP A 202 1.08 32.05 -29.58
C ASP A 202 2.06 32.95 -28.80
N ASP A 203 2.07 34.24 -29.13
CA ASP A 203 3.03 35.22 -28.58
C ASP A 203 2.87 35.45 -27.06
N ARG A 204 1.73 35.06 -26.48
CA ARG A 204 1.51 35.13 -25.02
C ARG A 204 2.23 34.02 -24.26
N ARG A 205 2.80 33.03 -24.95
CA ARG A 205 3.62 31.99 -24.32
C ARG A 205 4.92 32.59 -23.86
N ASP A 206 5.10 32.64 -22.54
CA ASP A 206 6.38 33.07 -21.97
C ASP A 206 7.45 31.98 -22.26
N ARG A 207 8.58 32.40 -22.82
CA ARG A 207 9.73 31.55 -23.18
C ARG A 207 10.99 31.90 -22.40
N HIS A 208 10.90 32.86 -21.48
CA HIS A 208 12.06 33.46 -20.81
C HIS A 208 11.96 33.39 -19.29
N SER A 209 10.74 33.34 -18.75
CA SER A 209 10.52 33.32 -17.30
C SER A 209 10.25 31.91 -16.78
N GLY A 210 10.60 31.72 -15.51
CA GLY A 210 10.27 30.55 -14.68
C GLY A 210 10.54 30.91 -13.22
N ARG A 211 10.02 30.12 -12.28
CA ARG A 211 10.23 30.34 -10.84
C ARG A 211 10.72 29.08 -10.16
N ILE A 212 11.64 29.23 -9.21
CA ILE A 212 12.05 28.17 -8.29
C ILE A 212 11.62 28.61 -6.89
N TRP A 213 10.69 27.87 -6.29
CA TRP A 213 10.29 28.09 -4.91
C TRP A 213 11.17 27.25 -4.00
N ARG A 214 11.79 27.86 -2.99
CA ARG A 214 12.46 27.14 -1.89
C ARG A 214 11.55 27.18 -0.66
N ILE A 215 11.18 26.00 -0.17
CA ILE A 215 10.23 25.82 0.92
C ILE A 215 10.95 25.16 2.10
N THR A 216 10.74 25.73 3.28
CA THR A 216 11.30 25.26 4.56
C THR A 216 10.23 25.40 5.64
N ALA A 217 10.20 24.48 6.60
CA ALA A 217 9.37 24.67 7.79
C ALA A 217 9.94 25.81 8.65
N LYS A 218 9.05 26.58 9.30
CA LYS A 218 9.48 27.57 10.29
C LYS A 218 10.09 26.84 11.49
N ASP A 219 11.11 27.46 12.08
CA ASP A 219 11.75 27.01 13.31
C ASP A 219 12.37 25.59 13.26
N ARG A 220 12.53 25.01 12.06
CA ARG A 220 13.28 23.76 11.84
C ARG A 220 14.56 24.06 11.08
N PRO A 221 15.74 23.75 11.66
CA PRO A 221 17.01 23.99 10.98
C PRO A 221 17.17 23.06 9.77
N LEU A 222 17.86 23.56 8.75
CA LEU A 222 18.35 22.72 7.66
C LEU A 222 19.47 21.81 8.16
N VAL A 223 19.63 20.66 7.51
CA VAL A 223 20.71 19.72 7.82
C VAL A 223 21.98 20.07 7.04
N ASP A 224 23.13 19.76 7.62
CA ASP A 224 24.38 19.79 6.89
C ASP A 224 24.50 18.54 6.01
N PRO A 225 24.79 18.71 4.71
CA PRO A 225 24.82 17.59 3.79
C PRO A 225 26.05 16.72 4.06
N PRO A 226 25.93 15.39 3.96
CA PRO A 226 27.10 14.52 4.09
C PRO A 226 28.08 14.76 2.93
N LYS A 227 29.37 14.52 3.21
CA LYS A 227 30.39 14.50 2.16
C LYS A 227 30.22 13.24 1.31
N ILE A 228 30.04 13.42 0.00
CA ILE A 228 29.94 12.32 -0.97
C ILE A 228 31.09 12.37 -1.96
N ALA A 229 31.29 13.52 -2.61
CA ALA A 229 32.44 13.73 -3.48
C ALA A 229 33.74 13.52 -2.69
N ASP A 230 34.66 12.73 -3.25
CA ASP A 230 35.96 12.37 -2.65
C ASP A 230 35.87 11.68 -1.28
N ALA A 231 34.69 11.20 -0.86
CA ALA A 231 34.56 10.36 0.32
C ALA A 231 35.21 8.98 0.08
N SER A 232 35.62 8.32 1.16
CA SER A 232 36.12 6.95 1.08
C SER A 232 34.97 5.98 0.78
N ILE A 233 35.28 4.79 0.27
CA ILE A 233 34.27 3.74 0.06
C ILE A 233 33.54 3.43 1.38
N ASN A 234 34.26 3.35 2.49
CA ASN A 234 33.66 3.06 3.80
C ASN A 234 32.70 4.18 4.25
N ASP A 235 33.07 5.44 4.08
CA ASP A 235 32.19 6.57 4.42
C ASP A 235 30.91 6.55 3.58
N LEU A 236 31.03 6.24 2.28
CA LEU A 236 29.88 6.11 1.38
C LEU A 236 28.96 4.94 1.76
N LEU A 237 29.53 3.82 2.22
CA LEU A 237 28.75 2.68 2.72
C LEU A 237 28.01 3.02 4.01
N GLU A 238 28.61 3.80 4.92
CA GLU A 238 27.92 4.27 6.12
C GLU A 238 26.72 5.19 5.79
N LEU A 239 26.80 5.97 4.69
CA LEU A 239 25.65 6.76 4.23
C LEU A 239 24.45 5.92 3.80
N LEU A 240 24.62 4.62 3.51
CA LEU A 240 23.51 3.71 3.22
C LEU A 240 22.61 3.47 4.45
N LYS A 241 23.06 3.82 5.67
CA LYS A 241 22.24 3.77 6.89
C LYS A 241 21.36 5.02 7.08
N SER A 242 21.59 6.07 6.27
CA SER A 242 20.85 7.33 6.38
C SER A 242 19.34 7.13 6.24
N PRO A 243 18.49 7.81 7.05
CA PRO A 243 17.05 7.81 6.83
C PRO A 243 16.66 8.54 5.53
N HIS A 244 17.52 9.45 5.05
CA HIS A 244 17.28 10.21 3.83
C HIS A 244 17.62 9.38 2.58
N TYR A 245 16.61 9.04 1.79
CA TYR A 245 16.74 8.30 0.53
C TYR A 245 17.71 8.99 -0.43
N ARG A 246 17.66 10.33 -0.53
CA ARG A 246 18.52 11.10 -1.45
C ARG A 246 20.02 10.95 -1.15
N TYR A 247 20.40 10.80 0.11
CA TYR A 247 21.80 10.56 0.46
C TYR A 247 22.25 9.15 0.04
N ARG A 248 21.42 8.13 0.30
CA ARG A 248 21.69 6.75 -0.14
C ARG A 248 21.78 6.67 -1.67
N TYR A 249 20.85 7.33 -2.36
CA TYR A 249 20.82 7.45 -3.81
C TYR A 249 22.10 8.05 -4.40
N TRP A 250 22.58 9.17 -3.85
CA TRP A 250 23.83 9.79 -4.33
C TRP A 250 25.07 8.99 -3.95
N ALA A 251 25.10 8.38 -2.75
CA ALA A 251 26.20 7.53 -2.32
C ALA A 251 26.37 6.31 -3.24
N LYS A 252 25.28 5.63 -3.63
CA LYS A 252 25.33 4.50 -4.58
C LYS A 252 25.81 4.90 -5.97
N ARG A 253 25.39 6.08 -6.45
CA ARG A 253 25.88 6.63 -7.72
C ARG A 253 27.39 6.85 -7.68
N GLU A 254 27.91 7.42 -6.60
CA GLU A 254 29.34 7.61 -6.39
C GLU A 254 30.09 6.27 -6.27
N LEU A 255 29.57 5.32 -5.49
CA LEU A 255 30.13 3.97 -5.33
C LEU A 255 30.25 3.24 -6.67
N ARG A 256 29.30 3.44 -7.58
CA ARG A 256 29.33 2.82 -8.90
C ARG A 256 30.48 3.28 -9.78
N GLU A 257 30.97 4.50 -9.63
CA GLU A 257 32.12 5.02 -10.40
C GLU A 257 33.46 4.50 -9.85
N ARG A 258 33.45 3.89 -8.65
CA ARG A 258 34.64 3.28 -8.06
C ARG A 258 34.89 1.89 -8.67
N LYS A 259 36.11 1.37 -8.46
CA LYS A 259 36.48 0.02 -8.91
C LYS A 259 35.62 -1.02 -8.19
N ALA A 260 34.83 -1.77 -8.97
CA ALA A 260 33.84 -2.72 -8.43
C ALA A 260 34.42 -3.73 -7.44
N ALA A 261 35.65 -4.23 -7.66
CA ALA A 261 36.32 -5.16 -6.76
C ALA A 261 36.59 -4.56 -5.37
N ASP A 262 36.98 -3.29 -5.32
CA ASP A 262 37.32 -2.60 -4.07
C ASP A 262 36.04 -2.29 -3.28
N VAL A 263 34.98 -1.86 -3.98
CA VAL A 263 33.64 -1.67 -3.38
C VAL A 263 33.08 -2.99 -2.87
N ARG A 264 33.21 -4.07 -3.63
CA ARG A 264 32.77 -5.40 -3.25
C ARG A 264 33.42 -5.85 -1.94
N ALA A 265 34.74 -5.73 -1.83
CA ALA A 265 35.47 -6.12 -0.63
C ALA A 265 35.03 -5.32 0.61
N ALA A 266 34.87 -3.99 0.47
CA ALA A 266 34.39 -3.14 1.55
C ALA A 266 32.92 -3.43 1.93
N LEU A 267 32.06 -3.65 0.93
CA LEU A 267 30.64 -3.95 1.14
C LEU A 267 30.45 -5.30 1.84
N ASP A 268 31.22 -6.33 1.49
CA ASP A 268 31.19 -7.63 2.19
C ASP A 268 31.55 -7.47 3.67
N ALA A 269 32.59 -6.69 3.98
CA ALA A 269 32.98 -6.39 5.35
C ALA A 269 31.91 -5.55 6.09
N TRP A 270 31.31 -4.58 5.40
CA TRP A 270 30.26 -3.73 5.95
C TRP A 270 29.00 -4.53 6.31
N VAL A 271 28.54 -5.42 5.43
CA VAL A 271 27.40 -6.31 5.69
C VAL A 271 27.67 -7.20 6.91
N ALA A 272 28.87 -7.76 7.01
CA ALA A 272 29.26 -8.61 8.15
C ALA A 272 29.32 -7.85 9.48
N ALA A 273 29.46 -6.52 9.44
CA ALA A 273 29.56 -5.65 10.61
C ALA A 273 28.24 -4.95 11.00
N LEU A 274 27.14 -5.19 10.27
CA LEU A 274 25.82 -4.62 10.61
C LEU A 274 25.35 -5.14 11.98
N ASP A 275 24.82 -4.26 12.83
CA ASP A 275 24.26 -4.63 14.15
C ASP A 275 22.88 -5.28 13.96
N PRO A 276 22.69 -6.58 14.28
CA PRO A 276 21.40 -7.25 14.16
C PRO A 276 20.31 -6.69 15.07
N ARG A 277 20.67 -5.85 16.05
CA ARG A 277 19.73 -5.20 16.99
C ARG A 277 19.24 -3.83 16.49
N ASP A 278 19.82 -3.32 15.39
CA ASP A 278 19.33 -2.09 14.79
C ASP A 278 17.91 -2.29 14.26
N ALA A 279 17.00 -1.35 14.56
CA ALA A 279 15.62 -1.41 14.10
C ALA A 279 15.50 -1.42 12.57
N ARG A 280 16.52 -0.91 11.86
CA ARG A 280 16.62 -0.87 10.40
C ARG A 280 17.58 -1.92 9.84
N PHE A 281 17.95 -2.95 10.62
CA PHE A 281 18.88 -3.99 10.18
C PHE A 281 18.51 -4.62 8.81
N ARG A 282 17.24 -5.04 8.64
CA ARG A 282 16.74 -5.61 7.37
C ARG A 282 16.79 -4.61 6.21
N HIS A 283 16.52 -3.34 6.50
CA HIS A 283 16.62 -2.27 5.52
C HIS A 283 18.07 -2.07 5.05
N HIS A 284 19.04 -2.01 5.98
CA HIS A 284 20.46 -1.88 5.65
C HIS A 284 20.98 -3.06 4.82
N GLN A 285 20.52 -4.28 5.11
CA GLN A 285 20.82 -5.45 4.29
C GLN A 285 20.27 -5.33 2.86
N ILE A 286 19.06 -4.78 2.68
CA ILE A 286 18.50 -4.52 1.34
C ILE A 286 19.26 -3.42 0.60
N GLU A 287 19.68 -2.36 1.31
CA GLU A 287 20.57 -1.34 0.76
C GLU A 287 21.90 -1.94 0.23
N ALA A 288 22.44 -2.95 0.93
CA ALA A 288 23.58 -3.72 0.43
C ALA A 288 23.24 -4.55 -0.82
N VAL A 289 22.13 -5.30 -0.83
CA VAL A 289 21.68 -6.07 -2.00
C VAL A 289 21.59 -5.18 -3.24
N TRP A 290 20.95 -4.02 -3.11
CA TRP A 290 20.88 -3.04 -4.18
C TRP A 290 22.28 -2.54 -4.58
N THR A 291 23.16 -2.23 -3.62
CA THR A 291 24.52 -1.77 -3.91
C THR A 291 25.36 -2.82 -4.64
N TYR A 292 25.20 -4.11 -4.34
CA TYR A 292 25.83 -5.18 -5.12
C TYR A 292 25.40 -5.12 -6.60
N ARG A 293 24.11 -4.85 -6.89
CA ARG A 293 23.63 -4.64 -8.28
C ARG A 293 24.27 -3.43 -8.97
N TRP A 294 24.46 -2.31 -8.27
CA TRP A 294 25.13 -1.11 -8.83
C TRP A 294 26.55 -1.40 -9.37
N ILE A 295 27.23 -2.38 -8.79
CA ILE A 295 28.60 -2.79 -9.18
C ILE A 295 28.64 -4.10 -9.99
N ASP A 296 27.49 -4.60 -10.45
CA ASP A 296 27.33 -5.89 -11.16
C ASP A 296 27.87 -7.09 -10.37
N ALA A 297 27.72 -7.05 -9.04
CA ALA A 297 28.06 -8.13 -8.13
C ALA A 297 26.80 -8.82 -7.59
N VAL A 298 27.00 -10.01 -7.03
CA VAL A 298 25.94 -10.85 -6.44
C VAL A 298 26.37 -11.30 -5.04
N ASN A 299 25.42 -11.25 -4.09
CA ASN A 299 25.53 -11.88 -2.77
C ASN A 299 24.33 -12.82 -2.56
N ALA A 300 24.44 -14.03 -3.11
CA ALA A 300 23.38 -15.04 -3.07
C ALA A 300 23.00 -15.50 -1.64
N PRO A 301 23.95 -15.70 -0.69
CA PRO A 301 23.60 -15.99 0.70
C PRO A 301 22.72 -14.91 1.34
N LEU A 302 23.10 -13.63 1.20
CA LEU A 302 22.33 -12.51 1.75
C LEU A 302 20.93 -12.41 1.13
N LEU A 303 20.81 -12.62 -0.19
CA LEU A 303 19.50 -12.61 -0.84
C LEU A 303 18.59 -13.72 -0.29
N ARG A 304 19.11 -14.94 -0.07
CA ARG A 304 18.33 -16.05 0.52
C ARG A 304 17.88 -15.75 1.94
N GLU A 305 18.76 -15.14 2.75
CA GLU A 305 18.39 -14.70 4.10
C GLU A 305 17.22 -13.72 4.05
N LEU A 306 17.31 -12.71 3.19
CA LEU A 306 16.30 -11.66 3.08
C LEU A 306 14.97 -12.16 2.50
N LEU A 307 14.99 -13.13 1.57
CA LEU A 307 13.77 -13.79 1.07
C LEU A 307 13.00 -14.54 2.16
N ALA A 308 13.64 -14.89 3.27
CA ALA A 308 13.05 -15.66 4.37
C ALA A 308 12.95 -14.88 5.70
N CYS A 309 13.26 -13.57 5.69
CA CYS A 309 13.29 -12.78 6.92
C CYS A 309 11.88 -12.42 7.43
N ASP A 310 11.82 -11.85 8.62
CA ASP A 310 10.60 -11.46 9.33
C ASP A 310 9.92 -10.21 8.78
N ASP A 311 10.65 -9.36 8.05
CA ASP A 311 10.15 -8.12 7.45
C ASP A 311 9.65 -8.35 6.02
N HIS A 312 8.36 -8.11 5.77
CA HIS A 312 7.76 -8.34 4.45
C HIS A 312 8.19 -7.33 3.39
N HIS A 313 8.60 -6.12 3.77
CA HIS A 313 9.16 -5.16 2.81
C HIS A 313 10.52 -5.63 2.33
N ALA A 314 11.35 -6.14 3.23
CA ALA A 314 12.63 -6.73 2.87
C ALA A 314 12.47 -7.98 2.00
N ARG A 315 11.51 -8.87 2.33
CA ARG A 315 11.17 -10.02 1.47
C ARG A 315 10.73 -9.56 0.08
N ALA A 316 9.84 -8.57 -0.03
CA ALA A 316 9.37 -8.07 -1.31
C ALA A 316 10.52 -7.48 -2.17
N ALA A 317 11.37 -6.64 -1.58
CA ALA A 317 12.53 -6.08 -2.28
C ALA A 317 13.55 -7.18 -2.67
N ALA A 318 13.72 -8.22 -1.85
CA ALA A 318 14.53 -9.39 -2.20
C ALA A 318 13.91 -10.21 -3.35
N THR A 319 12.59 -10.43 -3.36
CA THR A 319 11.88 -11.08 -4.47
C THR A 319 11.99 -10.28 -5.77
N GLN A 320 11.93 -8.95 -5.69
CA GLN A 320 12.20 -8.07 -6.84
C GLN A 320 13.62 -8.31 -7.39
N GLN A 321 14.62 -8.47 -6.52
CA GLN A 321 16.00 -8.73 -6.93
C GLN A 321 16.24 -10.16 -7.42
N LEU A 322 15.48 -11.14 -6.94
CA LEU A 322 15.47 -12.50 -7.48
C LEU A 322 15.21 -12.49 -8.99
N ARG A 323 14.37 -11.57 -9.50
CA ARG A 323 14.14 -11.42 -10.94
C ARG A 323 15.42 -11.21 -11.76
N TYR A 324 16.43 -10.53 -11.19
CA TYR A 324 17.68 -10.23 -11.89
C TYR A 324 18.81 -11.20 -11.56
N TRP A 325 18.78 -11.79 -10.36
CA TRP A 325 19.80 -12.72 -9.89
C TRP A 325 19.46 -14.19 -10.09
N HIS A 326 18.29 -14.53 -10.64
CA HIS A 326 17.84 -15.92 -10.83
C HIS A 326 18.87 -16.81 -11.55
N THR A 327 19.62 -16.29 -12.53
CA THR A 327 20.65 -17.04 -13.26
C THR A 327 21.85 -17.43 -12.38
N HIS A 328 22.03 -16.80 -11.23
CA HIS A 328 23.09 -17.09 -10.26
C HIS A 328 22.61 -18.02 -9.12
N LEU A 329 21.34 -18.43 -9.14
CA LEU A 329 20.68 -19.19 -8.07
C LEU A 329 20.09 -20.47 -8.68
N PRO A 330 20.75 -21.63 -8.54
CA PRO A 330 20.24 -22.90 -9.07
C PRO A 330 18.84 -23.28 -8.54
N ASP A 331 18.50 -22.80 -7.35
CA ASP A 331 17.24 -22.97 -6.62
C ASP A 331 16.28 -21.78 -6.81
N ALA A 332 16.50 -20.89 -7.79
CA ALA A 332 15.69 -19.69 -8.01
C ALA A 332 14.18 -19.95 -8.10
N VAL A 333 13.78 -21.06 -8.74
CA VAL A 333 12.36 -21.43 -8.85
C VAL A 333 11.78 -21.81 -7.48
N THR A 334 12.53 -22.51 -6.65
CA THR A 334 12.11 -22.85 -5.28
C THR A 334 11.96 -21.58 -4.43
N LEU A 335 12.91 -20.64 -4.55
CA LEU A 335 12.84 -19.34 -3.88
C LEU A 335 11.64 -18.50 -4.36
N LEU A 336 11.38 -18.50 -5.67
CA LEU A 336 10.22 -17.87 -6.27
C LEU A 336 8.92 -18.48 -5.74
N GLN A 337 8.84 -19.81 -5.66
CA GLN A 337 7.68 -20.52 -5.12
C GLN A 337 7.44 -20.15 -3.65
N GLY A 338 8.50 -20.03 -2.85
CA GLY A 338 8.40 -19.52 -1.48
C GLY A 338 7.75 -18.13 -1.43
N SER A 339 8.19 -17.21 -2.30
CA SER A 339 7.60 -15.86 -2.41
C SER A 339 6.15 -15.87 -2.91
N ALA A 340 5.79 -16.79 -3.82
CA ALA A 340 4.43 -16.95 -4.32
C ALA A 340 3.45 -17.47 -3.25
N ASN A 341 3.97 -18.17 -2.23
CA ASN A 341 3.23 -18.66 -1.07
C ASN A 341 3.41 -17.78 0.17
N ASP A 342 4.01 -16.58 0.05
CA ASP A 342 4.18 -15.67 1.19
C ASP A 342 2.83 -15.23 1.76
N ALA A 343 2.75 -14.95 3.05
CA ALA A 343 1.55 -14.45 3.71
C ALA A 343 1.17 -13.02 3.24
N ASN A 344 2.16 -12.20 2.89
CA ASN A 344 1.95 -10.82 2.47
C ASN A 344 1.70 -10.71 0.95
N GLY A 345 0.68 -9.93 0.55
CA GLY A 345 0.28 -9.79 -0.84
C GLY A 345 1.28 -9.03 -1.72
N ILE A 346 2.12 -8.15 -1.16
CA ILE A 346 3.16 -7.43 -1.91
C ILE A 346 4.29 -8.37 -2.30
N VAL A 347 4.69 -9.30 -1.41
CA VAL A 347 5.70 -10.32 -1.73
C VAL A 347 5.19 -11.23 -2.86
N ARG A 348 3.93 -11.67 -2.78
CA ARG A 348 3.28 -12.45 -3.86
C ARG A 348 3.21 -11.66 -5.18
N MET A 349 3.04 -10.34 -5.11
CA MET A 349 3.04 -9.46 -6.28
C MET A 349 4.42 -9.44 -6.94
N GLU A 350 5.48 -9.25 -6.15
CA GLU A 350 6.86 -9.32 -6.65
C GLU A 350 7.20 -10.71 -7.18
N ALA A 351 6.65 -11.79 -6.62
CA ALA A 351 6.79 -13.14 -7.17
C ALA A 351 6.16 -13.25 -8.57
N ALA A 352 4.93 -12.76 -8.74
CA ALA A 352 4.28 -12.70 -10.05
C ALA A 352 5.13 -11.94 -11.09
N ILE A 353 5.61 -10.77 -10.70
CA ILE A 353 6.46 -9.87 -11.48
C ILE A 353 7.82 -10.51 -11.78
N ALA A 354 8.42 -11.23 -10.84
CA ALA A 354 9.70 -11.91 -11.03
C ALA A 354 9.59 -13.10 -11.99
N ALA A 355 8.51 -13.88 -11.90
CA ALA A 355 8.24 -15.00 -12.80
C ALA A 355 8.25 -14.56 -14.27
N SER A 356 7.75 -13.36 -14.59
CA SER A 356 7.76 -12.84 -15.95
C SER A 356 9.17 -12.59 -16.50
N TYR A 357 10.18 -12.41 -15.65
CA TYR A 357 11.58 -12.19 -16.05
C TYR A 357 12.36 -13.50 -16.11
N ILE A 358 12.05 -14.46 -15.22
CA ILE A 358 12.63 -15.80 -15.25
C ILE A 358 12.14 -16.55 -16.50
N GLY A 359 10.83 -16.46 -16.79
CA GLY A 359 10.28 -16.82 -18.09
C GLY A 359 10.35 -18.32 -18.46
N THR A 360 10.60 -19.21 -17.50
CA THR A 360 10.59 -20.67 -17.70
C THR A 360 9.22 -21.27 -17.35
N LYS A 361 8.98 -22.52 -17.77
CA LYS A 361 7.75 -23.24 -17.41
C LYS A 361 7.68 -23.46 -15.89
N GLU A 362 8.79 -23.78 -15.25
CA GLU A 362 8.87 -24.02 -13.82
C GLU A 362 8.59 -22.74 -13.02
N ALA A 363 9.00 -21.57 -13.55
CA ALA A 363 8.67 -20.28 -12.96
C ALA A 363 7.16 -19.96 -13.09
N LEU A 364 6.53 -20.31 -14.22
CA LEU A 364 5.07 -20.26 -14.36
C LEU A 364 4.40 -21.15 -13.31
N ASP A 365 4.83 -22.42 -13.21
CA ASP A 365 4.28 -23.38 -12.24
C ASP A 365 4.37 -22.87 -10.80
N ALA A 366 5.54 -22.36 -10.40
CA ALA A 366 5.78 -21.77 -9.09
C ALA A 366 4.90 -20.54 -8.84
N MET A 367 4.76 -19.66 -9.84
CA MET A 367 3.96 -18.44 -9.74
C MET A 367 2.47 -18.75 -9.52
N LEU A 368 1.93 -19.81 -10.13
CA LEU A 368 0.50 -20.12 -10.03
C LEU A 368 0.03 -20.37 -8.58
N ASP A 369 0.95 -20.64 -7.66
CA ASP A 369 0.65 -20.74 -6.23
C ASP A 369 0.04 -19.45 -5.64
N VAL A 370 0.26 -18.28 -6.26
CA VAL A 370 -0.39 -17.02 -5.83
C VAL A 370 -1.93 -17.11 -5.87
N PHE A 371 -2.50 -18.00 -6.68
CA PHE A 371 -3.94 -18.22 -6.76
C PHE A 371 -4.52 -18.98 -5.55
N LYS A 372 -3.69 -19.57 -4.69
CA LYS A 372 -4.11 -20.16 -3.41
C LYS A 372 -4.55 -19.10 -2.40
N TYR A 373 -4.18 -17.84 -2.62
CA TYR A 373 -4.35 -16.75 -1.65
C TYR A 373 -5.31 -15.66 -2.17
N PRO A 374 -5.87 -14.85 -1.25
CA PRO A 374 -6.55 -13.62 -1.62
C PRO A 374 -5.65 -12.72 -2.46
N ARG A 375 -6.27 -12.08 -3.45
CA ARG A 375 -5.65 -11.15 -4.40
C ARG A 375 -6.68 -10.12 -4.79
N ASP A 376 -6.31 -8.87 -5.00
CA ASP A 376 -7.16 -7.86 -5.61
C ASP A 376 -6.28 -6.69 -6.07
N GLY A 377 -6.87 -5.69 -6.71
CA GLY A 377 -6.19 -4.44 -7.02
C GLY A 377 -4.84 -4.65 -7.72
N HIS A 378 -3.77 -4.10 -7.13
CA HIS A 378 -2.43 -4.12 -7.70
C HIS A 378 -1.86 -5.54 -7.86
N LEU A 379 -2.01 -6.43 -6.87
CA LEU A 379 -1.60 -7.84 -6.99
C LEU A 379 -2.32 -8.56 -8.13
N ALA A 380 -3.65 -8.42 -8.22
CA ALA A 380 -4.42 -9.08 -9.29
C ALA A 380 -4.00 -8.57 -10.69
N TYR A 381 -3.70 -7.28 -10.80
CA TYR A 381 -3.19 -6.68 -12.02
C TYR A 381 -1.80 -7.21 -12.39
N ALA A 382 -0.86 -7.22 -11.44
CA ALA A 382 0.49 -7.74 -11.63
C ALA A 382 0.49 -9.22 -12.08
N ILE A 383 -0.35 -10.07 -11.47
CA ILE A 383 -0.55 -11.47 -11.87
C ILE A 383 -1.03 -11.55 -13.33
N THR A 384 -2.01 -10.72 -13.69
CA THR A 384 -2.54 -10.68 -15.06
C THR A 384 -1.47 -10.29 -16.06
N CYS A 385 -0.73 -9.20 -15.80
CA CYS A 385 0.35 -8.74 -16.66
C CYS A 385 1.46 -9.77 -16.79
N ALA A 386 1.85 -10.41 -15.69
CA ALA A 386 2.87 -11.45 -15.74
C ALA A 386 2.43 -12.65 -16.59
N LEU A 387 1.20 -13.13 -16.43
CA LEU A 387 0.66 -14.19 -17.28
C LEU A 387 0.61 -13.78 -18.77
N GLU A 388 0.25 -12.54 -19.07
CA GLU A 388 0.20 -11.98 -20.44
C GLU A 388 1.59 -11.68 -21.02
N SER A 389 2.65 -11.66 -20.21
CA SER A 389 4.00 -11.35 -20.68
C SER A 389 4.49 -12.35 -21.72
N ALA A 390 5.24 -11.88 -22.73
CA ALA A 390 5.76 -12.75 -23.79
C ALA A 390 6.56 -13.97 -23.25
N PRO A 391 7.38 -13.86 -22.19
CA PRO A 391 8.12 -15.01 -21.67
C PRO A 391 7.26 -16.09 -21.03
N LEU A 392 6.10 -15.74 -20.45
CA LEU A 392 5.20 -16.71 -19.81
C LEU A 392 4.07 -17.19 -20.70
N ALA A 393 3.50 -16.31 -21.55
CA ALA A 393 2.41 -16.62 -22.47
C ALA A 393 2.69 -17.88 -23.30
N ARG A 394 3.90 -18.00 -23.84
CA ARG A 394 4.34 -19.16 -24.64
C ARG A 394 4.23 -20.54 -23.97
N HIS A 395 4.15 -20.59 -22.64
CA HIS A 395 4.08 -21.85 -21.89
C HIS A 395 2.65 -22.32 -21.64
N TRP A 396 1.68 -21.42 -21.68
CA TRP A 396 0.28 -21.74 -21.37
C TRP A 396 -0.70 -21.43 -22.50
N GLU A 397 -0.35 -20.55 -23.43
CA GLU A 397 -1.21 -20.22 -24.56
C GLU A 397 -1.40 -21.45 -25.45
N GLY A 398 -2.65 -21.88 -25.64
CA GLY A 398 -2.99 -23.12 -26.36
C GLY A 398 -2.79 -24.42 -25.56
N ASN A 399 -2.34 -24.35 -24.30
CA ASN A 399 -2.24 -25.51 -23.42
C ASN A 399 -3.50 -25.67 -22.56
N ALA A 400 -4.24 -26.76 -22.79
CA ALA A 400 -5.47 -27.06 -22.06
C ALA A 400 -5.24 -27.35 -20.56
N ASP A 401 -4.04 -27.78 -20.17
CA ASP A 401 -3.71 -28.20 -18.81
C ASP A 401 -3.73 -27.03 -17.83
N TYR A 402 -3.33 -25.84 -18.27
CA TYR A 402 -3.15 -24.71 -17.37
C TYR A 402 -4.44 -23.95 -17.05
N ASN A 403 -5.53 -24.15 -17.82
CA ASN A 403 -6.79 -23.42 -17.67
C ASN A 403 -6.62 -21.90 -17.37
N ILE A 404 -5.57 -21.26 -17.89
CA ILE A 404 -5.22 -19.86 -17.57
C ILE A 404 -6.32 -18.93 -18.03
N ALA A 405 -7.05 -19.25 -19.11
CA ALA A 405 -8.21 -18.47 -19.53
C ALA A 405 -9.28 -18.38 -18.42
N ARG A 406 -9.53 -19.46 -17.66
CA ARG A 406 -10.41 -19.43 -16.48
C ARG A 406 -9.76 -18.64 -15.34
N LEU A 407 -8.47 -18.82 -15.08
CA LEU A 407 -7.74 -18.10 -14.02
C LEU A 407 -7.71 -16.59 -14.28
N LEU A 408 -7.44 -16.14 -15.51
CA LEU A 408 -7.52 -14.75 -15.95
C LEU A 408 -8.95 -14.20 -15.88
N LYS A 409 -9.96 -15.01 -16.22
CA LYS A 409 -11.37 -14.61 -16.05
C LYS A 409 -11.75 -14.51 -14.57
N GLN A 410 -11.17 -15.35 -13.71
CA GLN A 410 -11.33 -15.29 -12.25
C GLN A 410 -10.49 -14.18 -11.60
N ALA A 411 -9.34 -13.79 -12.16
CA ALA A 411 -8.53 -12.67 -11.73
C ALA A 411 -9.19 -11.33 -12.12
N ASN A 412 -9.75 -11.25 -13.33
CA ASN A 412 -10.53 -10.09 -13.81
C ASN A 412 -11.90 -9.96 -13.15
N ARG A 413 -12.45 -11.05 -12.63
CA ARG A 413 -13.52 -11.00 -11.62
C ARG A 413 -12.87 -10.60 -10.30
N GLY A 414 -12.53 -9.32 -10.17
CA GLY A 414 -11.88 -8.76 -9.00
C GLY A 414 -12.41 -9.43 -7.74
N THR A 415 -11.52 -10.15 -7.07
CA THR A 415 -11.76 -10.82 -5.78
C THR A 415 -11.81 -9.80 -4.64
N GLY A 416 -11.75 -8.52 -4.97
CA GLY A 416 -12.36 -7.48 -4.19
C GLY A 416 -13.78 -7.87 -3.84
N LEU A 417 -14.01 -7.90 -2.55
CA LEU A 417 -15.33 -7.85 -1.94
C LEU A 417 -16.03 -6.59 -2.45
N LYS A 418 -16.66 -6.70 -3.63
CA LYS A 418 -17.34 -5.60 -4.31
C LYS A 418 -18.65 -5.34 -3.61
N GLU A 419 -18.93 -4.06 -3.38
CA GLU A 419 -20.24 -3.61 -2.97
C GLU A 419 -21.30 -4.14 -3.97
N PRO A 420 -22.38 -4.77 -3.48
CA PRO A 420 -23.50 -5.16 -4.33
C PRO A 420 -24.09 -3.94 -5.04
N THR A 421 -24.57 -4.14 -6.27
CA THR A 421 -25.26 -3.07 -7.02
C THR A 421 -26.45 -2.56 -6.20
N PRO A 422 -26.52 -1.25 -5.90
CA PRO A 422 -27.60 -0.70 -5.10
C PRO A 422 -28.93 -0.77 -5.87
N THR A 423 -30.02 -1.03 -5.14
CA THR A 423 -31.39 -0.79 -5.59
C THR A 423 -31.64 0.71 -5.81
N ALA A 424 -32.74 1.08 -6.47
CA ALA A 424 -33.07 2.48 -6.71
C ALA A 424 -33.18 3.32 -5.42
N ALA A 425 -33.78 2.75 -4.36
CA ALA A 425 -33.89 3.41 -3.06
C ALA A 425 -32.53 3.58 -2.38
N GLU A 426 -31.64 2.59 -2.51
CA GLU A 426 -30.28 2.65 -1.98
C GLU A 426 -29.41 3.65 -2.75
N ALA A 427 -29.54 3.72 -4.07
CA ALA A 427 -28.86 4.71 -4.88
C ALA A 427 -29.34 6.14 -4.56
N GLN A 428 -30.64 6.30 -4.26
CA GLN A 428 -31.18 7.57 -3.77
C GLN A 428 -30.58 7.93 -2.40
N PHE A 429 -30.51 6.97 -1.47
CA PHE A 429 -29.87 7.19 -0.16
C PHE A 429 -28.40 7.57 -0.32
N ASP A 430 -27.68 6.89 -1.22
CA ASP A 430 -26.27 7.13 -1.52
C ASP A 430 -26.02 8.50 -2.18
N SER A 431 -27.05 9.15 -2.70
CA SER A 431 -26.97 10.49 -3.31
C SER A 431 -27.15 11.64 -2.32
N GLN A 432 -27.47 11.35 -1.05
CA GLN A 432 -27.72 12.37 -0.02
C GLN A 432 -26.48 13.24 0.24
N LYS A 433 -26.69 14.54 0.43
CA LYS A 433 -25.63 15.47 0.81
C LYS A 433 -25.07 15.09 2.19
N ASN A 434 -23.75 15.21 2.36
CA ASN A 434 -23.01 14.90 3.58
C ASN A 434 -23.06 13.41 4.01
N LEU A 435 -23.32 12.47 3.09
CA LEU A 435 -23.20 11.03 3.35
C LEU A 435 -21.81 10.65 3.85
N LYS A 436 -21.72 10.06 5.04
CA LYS A 436 -20.50 9.42 5.53
C LYS A 436 -20.44 7.99 5.01
N THR A 437 -19.51 7.72 4.10
CA THR A 437 -19.17 6.34 3.72
C THR A 437 -18.04 5.82 4.59
N VAL A 438 -18.24 4.66 5.23
CA VAL A 438 -17.24 3.96 6.04
C VAL A 438 -17.05 2.56 5.46
N LYS A 439 -15.81 2.15 5.20
CA LYS A 439 -15.49 0.80 4.73
C LYS A 439 -14.88 0.01 5.89
N ILE A 440 -15.62 -0.96 6.42
CA ILE A 440 -15.19 -1.78 7.56
C ILE A 440 -14.95 -3.20 7.05
N GLY A 441 -13.72 -3.68 7.18
CA GLY A 441 -13.33 -5.05 6.82
C GLY A 441 -13.05 -5.89 8.06
N CYS A 442 -13.10 -7.22 7.93
CA CYS A 442 -12.52 -8.14 8.90
C CYS A 442 -11.03 -8.34 8.57
N MET A 443 -10.14 -8.15 9.55
CA MET A 443 -8.71 -8.42 9.40
C MET A 443 -8.48 -9.94 9.45
N PRO A 444 -7.98 -10.58 8.37
CA PRO A 444 -7.80 -12.03 8.32
C PRO A 444 -6.98 -12.54 9.50
N GLU A 445 -7.46 -13.59 10.17
CA GLU A 445 -6.78 -14.27 11.28
C GLU A 445 -6.43 -13.38 12.49
N ARG A 446 -7.02 -12.18 12.59
CA ARG A 446 -6.76 -11.24 13.70
C ARG A 446 -7.96 -11.05 14.62
N MET A 447 -9.17 -11.47 14.23
CA MET A 447 -10.42 -11.19 14.96
C MET A 447 -10.60 -9.70 15.30
N LEU A 448 -10.30 -8.83 14.33
CA LEU A 448 -10.41 -7.38 14.45
C LEU A 448 -11.10 -6.78 13.24
N PHE A 449 -11.82 -5.68 13.45
CA PHE A 449 -12.25 -4.83 12.35
C PHE A 449 -11.09 -3.93 11.88
N THR A 450 -11.03 -3.62 10.58
CA THR A 450 -10.00 -2.73 10.01
C THR A 450 -10.15 -1.28 10.49
N VAL A 451 -11.36 -0.89 10.87
CA VAL A 451 -11.68 0.43 11.45
C VAL A 451 -11.93 0.20 12.93
N LYS A 452 -11.20 0.90 13.80
CA LYS A 452 -11.39 0.86 15.26
C LYS A 452 -12.37 1.92 15.75
N GLN A 453 -12.46 3.03 15.03
CA GLN A 453 -13.39 4.11 15.34
C GLN A 453 -13.72 4.95 14.10
N PHE A 454 -14.91 5.55 14.07
CA PHE A 454 -15.25 6.63 13.15
C PHE A 454 -16.21 7.61 13.81
N ALA A 455 -16.20 8.86 13.35
CA ALA A 455 -17.07 9.92 13.86
C ALA A 455 -18.07 10.39 12.80
N VAL A 456 -19.26 10.75 13.27
CA VAL A 456 -20.38 11.30 12.49
C VAL A 456 -21.09 12.38 13.30
N THR A 457 -21.75 13.32 12.60
CA THR A 457 -22.63 14.27 13.28
C THR A 457 -24.02 13.68 13.52
N THR A 458 -24.76 14.22 14.48
CA THR A 458 -26.14 13.78 14.77
C THR A 458 -27.02 13.81 13.53
N GLY A 459 -27.72 12.71 13.24
CA GLY A 459 -28.60 12.60 12.07
C GLY A 459 -27.90 12.50 10.71
N GLN A 460 -26.56 12.47 10.67
CA GLN A 460 -25.81 12.35 9.41
C GLN A 460 -26.15 11.03 8.69
N PRO A 461 -26.42 11.03 7.38
CA PRO A 461 -26.57 9.79 6.64
C PRO A 461 -25.25 9.02 6.62
N VAL A 462 -25.30 7.72 6.94
CA VAL A 462 -24.16 6.82 7.04
C VAL A 462 -24.36 5.62 6.13
N LYS A 463 -23.32 5.29 5.38
CA LYS A 463 -23.18 4.08 4.58
C LYS A 463 -21.99 3.28 5.10
N ILE A 464 -22.23 2.09 5.64
CA ILE A 464 -21.17 1.16 6.01
C ILE A 464 -21.08 0.06 4.95
N VAL A 465 -19.94 -0.04 4.26
CA VAL A 465 -19.61 -1.20 3.42
C VAL A 465 -18.83 -2.18 4.28
N PHE A 466 -19.50 -3.23 4.75
CA PHE A 466 -18.94 -4.27 5.59
C PHE A 466 -18.44 -5.44 4.73
N SER A 467 -17.17 -5.80 4.84
CA SER A 467 -16.55 -6.86 4.06
C SER A 467 -15.84 -7.90 4.95
N ASN A 468 -15.94 -9.17 4.58
CA ASN A 468 -15.27 -10.24 5.31
C ASN A 468 -14.38 -11.11 4.39
N PRO A 469 -13.07 -10.83 4.33
CA PRO A 469 -12.08 -11.66 3.65
C PRO A 469 -11.49 -12.77 4.54
N ASP A 470 -11.92 -12.88 5.79
CA ASP A 470 -11.40 -13.84 6.77
C ASP A 470 -11.91 -15.28 6.50
N ALA A 471 -11.21 -16.28 7.04
CA ALA A 471 -11.61 -17.68 6.95
C ALA A 471 -12.78 -18.01 7.89
N THR A 472 -13.07 -17.13 8.85
CA THR A 472 -14.23 -17.22 9.75
C THR A 472 -15.31 -16.25 9.31
N ASP A 473 -16.57 -16.66 9.44
CA ASP A 473 -17.72 -15.80 9.21
C ASP A 473 -17.86 -14.74 10.32
N HIS A 474 -18.21 -13.52 9.93
CA HIS A 474 -18.38 -12.39 10.87
C HIS A 474 -19.59 -11.55 10.51
N ASN A 475 -20.17 -10.92 11.53
CA ASN A 475 -21.25 -9.94 11.38
C ASN A 475 -20.80 -8.58 11.95
N LEU A 476 -21.64 -7.55 11.82
CA LEU A 476 -21.40 -6.25 12.42
C LEU A 476 -22.70 -5.71 12.99
N VAL A 477 -22.76 -5.53 14.31
CA VAL A 477 -23.95 -5.08 15.03
C VAL A 477 -23.63 -3.78 15.75
N ILE A 478 -24.35 -2.70 15.43
CA ILE A 478 -24.27 -1.41 16.11
C ILE A 478 -25.28 -1.41 17.25
N VAL A 479 -24.82 -1.11 18.46
CA VAL A 479 -25.62 -1.19 19.68
C VAL A 479 -25.70 0.16 20.39
N GLU A 480 -26.68 0.29 21.27
CA GLU A 480 -26.81 1.44 22.19
C GLU A 480 -25.56 1.60 23.08
N PRO A 481 -25.26 2.81 23.58
CA PRO A 481 -24.18 3.04 24.52
C PRO A 481 -24.29 2.08 25.71
N ASP A 482 -23.16 1.50 26.10
CA ASP A 482 -23.03 0.56 27.22
C ASP A 482 -23.74 -0.80 27.06
N ALA A 483 -24.39 -1.06 25.92
CA ALA A 483 -25.09 -2.33 25.65
C ALA A 483 -24.22 -3.47 25.10
N MET A 484 -22.97 -3.20 24.71
CA MET A 484 -22.08 -4.16 24.02
C MET A 484 -21.95 -5.49 24.77
N ALA A 485 -21.72 -5.44 26.08
CA ALA A 485 -21.54 -6.64 26.90
C ALA A 485 -22.83 -7.47 26.99
N GLU A 486 -23.96 -6.81 27.16
CA GLU A 486 -25.27 -7.46 27.27
C GLU A 486 -25.67 -8.15 25.95
N VAL A 487 -25.48 -7.46 24.82
CA VAL A 487 -25.74 -8.02 23.49
C VAL A 487 -24.77 -9.15 23.15
N GLY A 488 -23.47 -8.98 23.42
CA GLY A 488 -22.45 -10.00 23.18
C GLY A 488 -22.69 -11.28 24.00
N MET A 489 -23.08 -11.15 25.27
CA MET A 489 -23.45 -12.30 26.11
C MET A 489 -24.68 -13.02 25.58
N ALA A 490 -25.72 -12.29 25.19
CA ALA A 490 -26.92 -12.90 24.63
C ALA A 490 -26.61 -13.67 23.34
N ALA A 491 -25.65 -13.22 22.54
CA ALA A 491 -25.18 -13.92 21.35
C ALA A 491 -24.37 -15.19 21.68
N ASN A 492 -23.55 -15.15 22.72
CA ASN A 492 -22.86 -16.36 23.22
C ASN A 492 -23.87 -17.42 23.69
N GLU A 493 -24.96 -17.02 24.35
CA GLU A 493 -26.01 -17.95 24.80
C GLU A 493 -26.73 -18.63 23.63
N MET A 494 -26.86 -17.95 22.48
CA MET A 494 -27.45 -18.56 21.27
C MET A 494 -26.65 -19.79 20.81
N ALA A 495 -25.34 -19.84 21.05
CA ALA A 495 -24.47 -20.95 20.65
C ALA A 495 -24.74 -22.27 21.38
N LYS A 496 -25.47 -22.23 22.52
CA LYS A 496 -25.84 -23.43 23.28
C LYS A 496 -26.91 -24.28 22.58
N ASP A 497 -27.68 -23.68 21.68
CA ASP A 497 -28.68 -24.37 20.87
C ASP A 497 -28.08 -24.68 19.48
N PRO A 498 -27.89 -25.97 19.13
CA PRO A 498 -27.39 -26.37 17.81
C PRO A 498 -28.21 -25.83 16.64
N ALA A 499 -29.49 -25.50 16.84
CA ALA A 499 -30.33 -24.89 15.80
C ALA A 499 -29.80 -23.51 15.35
N ASN A 500 -29.03 -22.81 16.18
CA ASN A 500 -28.47 -21.50 15.88
C ASN A 500 -27.12 -21.55 15.16
N ALA A 501 -26.56 -22.73 14.89
CA ALA A 501 -25.24 -22.89 14.25
C ALA A 501 -25.12 -22.14 12.91
N ASN A 502 -26.21 -22.07 12.14
CA ASN A 502 -26.28 -21.37 10.86
C ASN A 502 -26.99 -20.00 10.96
N SER A 503 -27.26 -19.51 12.17
CA SER A 503 -27.88 -18.18 12.38
C SER A 503 -26.89 -17.04 12.13
N ASP A 504 -27.38 -15.80 12.16
CA ASP A 504 -26.55 -14.60 12.14
C ASP A 504 -26.02 -14.20 13.53
N PHE A 505 -26.37 -14.95 14.58
CA PHE A 505 -26.04 -14.66 15.98
C PHE A 505 -26.41 -13.24 16.44
N ILE A 506 -27.49 -12.68 15.87
CA ILE A 506 -28.09 -11.41 16.29
C ILE A 506 -29.20 -11.73 17.31
N PRO A 507 -29.06 -11.38 18.61
CA PRO A 507 -30.01 -11.82 19.63
C PRO A 507 -31.34 -11.08 19.56
N ALA A 508 -32.40 -11.78 19.15
CA ALA A 508 -33.75 -11.22 19.09
C ALA A 508 -34.25 -10.70 20.46
N SER A 509 -33.81 -11.32 21.56
CA SER A 509 -34.14 -10.89 22.93
C SER A 509 -33.54 -9.53 23.32
N LYS A 510 -32.58 -9.02 22.54
CA LYS A 510 -31.90 -7.73 22.76
C LYS A 510 -32.16 -6.74 21.62
N LYS A 511 -33.22 -6.94 20.84
CA LYS A 511 -33.56 -6.08 19.69
C LYS A 511 -33.63 -4.58 20.05
N GLU A 512 -34.15 -4.24 21.22
CA GLU A 512 -34.26 -2.85 21.70
C GLU A 512 -32.89 -2.18 21.96
N LEU A 513 -31.81 -2.95 22.06
CA LEU A 513 -30.44 -2.45 22.26
C LEU A 513 -29.63 -2.42 20.96
N ILE A 514 -30.19 -2.92 19.85
CA ILE A 514 -29.53 -3.06 18.56
C ILE A 514 -30.10 -2.01 17.61
N LEU A 515 -29.25 -1.08 17.17
CA LEU A 515 -29.64 -0.01 16.24
C LEU A 515 -29.67 -0.51 14.80
N HIS A 516 -28.57 -1.13 14.39
CA HIS A 516 -28.38 -1.65 13.04
C HIS A 516 -27.55 -2.92 13.09
N ALA A 517 -27.81 -3.85 12.18
CA ALA A 517 -27.04 -5.09 12.10
C ALA A 517 -26.85 -5.51 10.65
N ALA A 518 -25.61 -5.83 10.30
CA ALA A 518 -25.29 -6.63 9.13
C ALA A 518 -25.41 -8.12 9.51
N PRO A 519 -25.95 -8.97 8.63
CA PRO A 519 -25.97 -10.41 8.85
C PRO A 519 -24.56 -10.98 8.84
N MET A 520 -24.46 -12.27 9.13
CA MET A 520 -23.20 -12.99 9.01
C MET A 520 -22.78 -13.06 7.53
N ILE A 521 -21.58 -12.60 7.24
CA ILE A 521 -20.94 -12.66 5.91
C ILE A 521 -19.60 -13.37 6.04
N GLY A 522 -19.13 -14.04 4.99
CA GLY A 522 -17.90 -14.82 5.05
C GLY A 522 -17.93 -16.06 4.16
N PRO A 523 -16.93 -16.93 4.26
CA PRO A 523 -16.75 -18.06 3.35
C PRO A 523 -17.87 -19.09 3.38
N THR A 524 -18.65 -19.18 4.47
CA THR A 524 -19.79 -20.12 4.55
C THR A 524 -21.14 -19.49 4.21
N ARG A 525 -21.15 -18.18 3.88
CA ARG A 525 -22.35 -17.38 3.65
C ARG A 525 -22.52 -17.03 2.17
N ARG A 526 -23.73 -16.58 1.82
CA ARG A 526 -24.10 -16.21 0.43
C ARG A 526 -23.30 -15.02 -0.09
N THR A 527 -22.87 -14.14 0.79
CA THR A 527 -22.17 -12.90 0.47
C THR A 527 -21.00 -12.73 1.41
N GLN A 528 -19.93 -12.14 0.90
CA GLN A 528 -18.80 -11.67 1.71
C GLN A 528 -18.78 -10.14 1.85
N VAL A 529 -19.84 -9.47 1.37
CA VAL A 529 -20.08 -8.01 1.51
C VAL A 529 -21.52 -7.75 1.90
N HIS A 530 -21.72 -6.85 2.86
CA HIS A 530 -23.00 -6.29 3.19
C HIS A 530 -22.91 -4.77 3.28
N VAL A 531 -24.00 -4.06 2.95
CA VAL A 531 -24.04 -2.59 3.00
C VAL A 531 -25.15 -2.13 3.93
N LEU A 532 -24.79 -1.44 5.00
CA LEU A 532 -25.75 -0.78 5.89
C LEU A 532 -25.93 0.67 5.45
N ARG A 533 -27.17 1.14 5.44
CA ARG A 533 -27.56 2.52 5.15
C ARG A 533 -28.52 2.99 6.24
N PHE A 534 -28.12 4.01 6.99
CA PHE A 534 -28.90 4.53 8.11
C PHE A 534 -28.53 5.97 8.41
N ASN A 535 -29.40 6.68 9.11
CA ASN A 535 -29.05 7.99 9.67
C ASN A 535 -28.47 7.78 11.07
N ALA A 536 -27.35 8.43 11.37
CA ALA A 536 -26.76 8.40 12.69
C ALA A 536 -27.79 8.82 13.76
N PRO A 537 -27.72 8.27 14.98
CA PRO A 537 -28.56 8.70 16.10
C PRO A 537 -28.59 10.22 16.26
N THR A 538 -29.72 10.76 16.71
CA THR A 538 -29.86 12.20 17.01
C THR A 538 -29.35 12.56 18.39
N LYS A 539 -29.07 11.57 19.23
CA LYS A 539 -28.48 11.75 20.56
C LYS A 539 -26.96 11.60 20.45
N PRO A 540 -26.17 12.62 20.85
CA PRO A 540 -24.73 12.47 20.96
C PRO A 540 -24.35 11.33 21.91
N GLY A 541 -23.34 10.56 21.53
CA GLY A 541 -22.90 9.41 22.29
C GLY A 541 -21.88 8.54 21.57
N ILE A 542 -21.34 7.56 22.30
CA ILE A 542 -20.43 6.56 21.78
C ILE A 542 -21.21 5.27 21.62
N TYR A 543 -21.39 4.85 20.37
CA TYR A 543 -22.19 3.71 19.96
C TYR A 543 -21.24 2.59 19.49
N PRO A 544 -21.04 1.53 20.29
CA PRO A 544 -20.19 0.43 19.90
C PRO A 544 -20.74 -0.32 18.68
N TYR A 545 -19.87 -0.79 17.81
CA TYR A 545 -20.18 -1.84 16.85
C TYR A 545 -19.34 -3.08 17.13
N VAL A 546 -19.93 -4.24 16.95
CA VAL A 546 -19.39 -5.48 17.49
C VAL A 546 -19.72 -6.69 16.60
N CYS A 547 -18.79 -7.64 16.50
CA CYS A 547 -19.07 -8.95 15.95
C CYS A 547 -19.70 -9.82 17.04
N THR A 548 -20.94 -10.27 16.84
CA THR A 548 -21.67 -11.13 17.77
C THR A 548 -21.57 -12.61 17.42
N PHE A 549 -20.64 -13.01 16.53
CA PHE A 549 -20.24 -14.42 16.46
C PHE A 549 -19.75 -14.85 17.86
N PRO A 550 -20.15 -16.04 18.36
CA PRO A 550 -19.90 -16.44 19.75
C PRO A 550 -18.43 -16.27 20.15
N GLY A 551 -18.18 -15.48 21.19
CA GLY A 551 -16.85 -15.17 21.72
C GLY A 551 -16.11 -14.01 21.06
N HIS A 552 -16.50 -13.55 19.86
CA HIS A 552 -15.76 -12.52 19.12
C HIS A 552 -15.92 -11.11 19.71
N TRP A 553 -17.08 -10.82 20.29
CA TRP A 553 -17.47 -9.48 20.73
C TRP A 553 -16.50 -8.80 21.70
N VAL A 554 -15.75 -9.60 22.47
CA VAL A 554 -14.79 -9.13 23.47
C VAL A 554 -13.60 -8.40 22.83
N VAL A 555 -13.18 -8.86 21.65
CA VAL A 555 -11.99 -8.34 20.93
C VAL A 555 -12.33 -7.68 19.60
N MET A 556 -13.37 -8.17 18.92
CA MET A 556 -13.79 -7.72 17.60
C MET A 556 -14.90 -6.67 17.71
N ASN A 557 -14.52 -5.47 18.14
CA ASN A 557 -15.40 -4.33 18.28
C ASN A 557 -14.71 -3.02 17.85
N GLY A 558 -15.50 -1.96 17.69
CA GLY A 558 -15.04 -0.60 17.48
C GLY A 558 -16.12 0.41 17.82
N LEU A 559 -15.85 1.70 17.60
CA LEU A 559 -16.69 2.81 18.08
C LEU A 559 -17.22 3.69 16.96
N MET A 560 -18.54 3.90 16.91
CA MET A 560 -19.16 5.01 16.21
C MET A 560 -19.38 6.17 17.19
N VAL A 561 -18.66 7.27 17.01
CA VAL A 561 -18.84 8.48 17.83
C VAL A 561 -19.82 9.41 17.12
N VAL A 562 -20.94 9.69 17.77
CA VAL A 562 -21.97 10.61 17.29
C VAL A 562 -21.86 11.89 18.11
N ALA A 563 -21.54 13.00 17.46
CA ALA A 563 -21.39 14.31 18.11
C ALA A 563 -22.28 15.35 17.45
N ASP A 564 -22.62 16.44 18.15
CA ASP A 564 -23.28 17.59 17.51
C ASP A 564 -22.29 18.28 16.56
N GLU A 565 -21.04 18.49 17.04
CA GLU A 565 -19.92 18.98 16.24
C GLU A 565 -18.74 18.00 16.27
N LEU A 566 -18.05 17.82 15.13
CA LEU A 566 -16.91 16.89 15.05
C LEU A 566 -15.72 17.30 15.93
N ALA A 567 -15.65 18.56 16.34
CA ALA A 567 -14.62 19.05 17.25
C ALA A 567 -14.74 18.45 18.66
N ASP A 568 -15.92 17.99 19.06
CA ASP A 568 -16.16 17.45 20.40
C ASP A 568 -15.72 15.99 20.57
N VAL A 569 -15.40 15.31 19.46
CA VAL A 569 -15.10 13.87 19.42
C VAL A 569 -13.95 13.49 20.34
N GLU A 570 -12.86 14.26 20.36
CA GLU A 570 -11.70 13.98 21.21
C GLU A 570 -12.06 14.09 22.70
N ALA A 571 -12.81 15.13 23.09
CA ALA A 571 -13.25 15.32 24.45
C ALA A 571 -14.21 14.19 24.91
N MET A 572 -15.12 13.76 24.03
CA MET A 572 -16.02 12.64 24.30
C MET A 572 -15.28 11.31 24.50
N LEU A 573 -14.24 11.05 23.71
CA LEU A 573 -13.41 9.86 23.86
C LEU A 573 -12.57 9.92 25.15
N ALA A 574 -11.95 11.06 25.43
CA ALA A 574 -11.15 11.27 26.63
C ALA A 574 -11.96 11.09 27.92
N ALA A 575 -13.23 11.53 27.93
CA ALA A 575 -14.14 11.34 29.06
C ALA A 575 -14.46 9.86 29.39
N ARG A 576 -14.18 8.93 28.46
CA ARG A 576 -14.35 7.48 28.67
C ARG A 576 -13.07 6.75 29.05
N GLU A 577 -11.91 7.40 29.04
CA GLU A 577 -10.69 6.73 29.50
C GLU A 577 -10.82 6.39 31.00
N PRO A 578 -10.62 5.12 31.40
CA PRO A 578 -10.72 4.75 32.79
C PRO A 578 -9.60 5.42 33.58
N ALA A 579 -9.97 6.33 34.49
CA ALA A 579 -9.07 6.85 35.49
C ALA A 579 -8.63 5.73 36.43
N VAL A 580 -7.36 5.72 36.84
CA VAL A 580 -6.87 4.78 37.84
C VAL A 580 -7.49 5.12 39.18
N VAL A 581 -8.53 4.37 39.57
CA VAL A 581 -9.24 4.58 40.85
C VAL A 581 -8.49 3.95 42.02
N GLN A 582 -7.89 2.77 41.81
CA GLN A 582 -7.13 2.04 42.83
C GLN A 582 -6.19 1.01 42.17
N ALA A 583 -4.99 0.87 42.71
CA ALA A 583 -4.07 -0.22 42.39
C ALA A 583 -4.24 -1.33 43.44
N TRP A 584 -4.73 -2.50 43.04
CA TRP A 584 -5.03 -3.62 43.93
C TRP A 584 -3.79 -4.47 44.22
N THR A 585 -3.64 -4.90 45.46
CA THR A 585 -2.61 -5.85 45.92
C THR A 585 -3.23 -7.19 46.31
N MET A 586 -2.42 -8.24 46.43
CA MET A 586 -2.90 -9.56 46.88
C MET A 586 -3.51 -9.54 48.30
N ALA A 587 -3.08 -8.60 49.15
CA ALA A 587 -3.65 -8.42 50.48
C ALA A 587 -5.10 -7.88 50.41
N ASP A 588 -5.40 -7.02 49.44
CA ASP A 588 -6.72 -6.44 49.24
C ASP A 588 -7.76 -7.49 48.76
N LEU A 589 -7.28 -8.62 48.23
CA LEU A 589 -8.11 -9.72 47.73
C LEU A 589 -8.34 -10.84 48.77
N ALA A 590 -7.67 -10.81 49.92
CA ALA A 590 -7.64 -11.92 50.88
C ALA A 590 -9.00 -12.26 51.54
N GLY A 591 -9.96 -11.34 51.49
CA GLY A 591 -11.31 -11.50 52.06
C GLY A 591 -12.45 -11.40 51.04
N LEU A 592 -12.14 -11.40 49.74
CA LEU A 592 -13.15 -11.14 48.70
C LEU A 592 -14.13 -12.31 48.59
N LYS A 593 -15.43 -12.06 48.78
CA LYS A 593 -16.47 -13.06 48.50
C LYS A 593 -16.65 -13.16 46.98
N ILE A 594 -16.46 -14.37 46.45
CA ILE A 594 -16.61 -14.65 45.02
C ILE A 594 -18.08 -14.89 44.71
N GLU A 595 -18.72 -13.94 44.03
CA GLU A 595 -20.05 -14.12 43.45
C GLU A 595 -19.90 -14.73 42.04
N ARG A 596 -20.73 -15.74 41.73
CA ARG A 596 -20.70 -16.47 40.44
C ARG A 596 -21.96 -16.23 39.60
N ASP A 597 -22.62 -15.10 39.80
CA ASP A 597 -23.72 -14.68 38.94
C ASP A 597 -23.19 -14.30 37.53
N ALA A 598 -24.10 -14.23 36.57
CA ALA A 598 -23.76 -13.99 35.16
C ALA A 598 -23.02 -12.65 34.93
N LYS A 599 -23.29 -11.62 35.74
CA LYS A 599 -22.66 -10.31 35.62
C LYS A 599 -21.22 -10.35 36.13
N SER A 600 -21.00 -10.96 37.29
CA SER A 600 -19.66 -11.15 37.89
C SER A 600 -18.75 -12.00 36.99
N VAL A 601 -19.30 -13.07 36.40
CA VAL A 601 -18.55 -13.91 35.43
C VAL A 601 -18.20 -13.14 34.16
N SER A 602 -19.12 -12.32 33.63
CA SER A 602 -18.88 -11.51 32.43
C SER A 602 -17.76 -10.49 32.64
N LEU A 603 -17.78 -9.75 33.75
CA LEU A 603 -16.74 -8.80 34.11
C LEU A 603 -15.38 -9.48 34.30
N GLY A 604 -15.36 -10.65 34.94
CA GLY A 604 -14.15 -11.47 35.08
C GLY A 604 -13.59 -11.91 33.73
N MET A 605 -14.45 -12.36 32.80
CA MET A 605 -14.05 -12.79 31.46
C MET A 605 -13.51 -11.62 30.63
N GLN A 606 -14.15 -10.44 30.70
CA GLN A 606 -13.64 -9.22 30.06
C GLN A 606 -12.26 -8.84 30.60
N ALA A 607 -12.06 -8.87 31.92
CA ALA A 607 -10.77 -8.57 32.53
C ALA A 607 -9.69 -9.59 32.11
N PHE A 608 -10.03 -10.89 32.11
CA PHE A 608 -9.14 -11.98 31.72
C PHE A 608 -8.68 -11.88 30.26
N VAL A 609 -9.60 -11.54 29.34
CA VAL A 609 -9.28 -11.33 27.92
C VAL A 609 -8.56 -10.00 27.69
N LYS A 610 -8.97 -8.92 28.36
CA LYS A 610 -8.31 -7.60 28.27
C LYS A 610 -6.86 -7.66 28.74
N ALA A 611 -6.56 -8.47 29.75
CA ALA A 611 -5.21 -8.75 30.24
C ALA A 611 -4.44 -9.76 29.36
N ARG A 612 -5.04 -10.26 28.28
CA ARG A 612 -4.50 -11.30 27.37
C ARG A 612 -4.15 -12.62 28.05
N CYS A 613 -4.71 -12.89 29.24
CA CYS A 613 -4.46 -14.15 29.95
C CYS A 613 -5.00 -15.36 29.17
N ASN A 614 -6.02 -15.15 28.33
CA ASN A 614 -6.60 -16.15 27.44
C ASN A 614 -5.63 -16.62 26.33
N GLN A 615 -4.50 -15.94 26.10
CA GLN A 615 -3.48 -16.40 25.15
C GLN A 615 -2.65 -17.57 25.68
N CYS A 616 -2.64 -17.79 27.00
CA CYS A 616 -1.83 -18.83 27.65
C CYS A 616 -2.66 -19.75 28.56
N HIS A 617 -3.91 -19.42 28.85
CA HIS A 617 -4.74 -20.14 29.81
C HIS A 617 -6.17 -20.33 29.28
N MET A 618 -6.72 -21.52 29.52
CA MET A 618 -8.10 -21.88 29.17
C MET A 618 -9.00 -21.84 30.42
N ILE A 619 -10.11 -21.09 30.35
CA ILE A 619 -11.16 -21.07 31.37
C ILE A 619 -12.51 -21.32 30.71
N ALA A 620 -13.28 -22.27 31.26
CA ALA A 620 -14.64 -22.62 30.80
C ALA A 620 -14.74 -22.90 29.27
N GLY A 621 -13.68 -23.46 28.67
CA GLY A 621 -13.62 -23.75 27.23
C GLY A 621 -13.21 -22.58 26.34
N HIS A 622 -12.77 -21.46 26.93
CA HIS A 622 -12.31 -20.27 26.20
C HIS A 622 -10.86 -19.92 26.59
N GLY A 623 -9.99 -19.78 25.58
CA GLY A 623 -8.54 -19.57 25.72
C GLY A 623 -7.76 -20.45 24.73
N ALA A 624 -6.43 -20.31 24.69
CA ALA A 624 -5.55 -21.16 23.89
C ALA A 624 -5.58 -22.64 24.31
#